data_AF-A0A1E5RWJ8-F1
#
_entry.id   AF-A0A1E5RWJ8-F1
#
_cell.length_a   1.000
_cell.length_b   1.000
_cell.length_c   1.000
_cell.angle_alpha   90.00
_cell.angle_beta   90.00
_cell.angle_gamma   90.00
#
_symmetry.space_group_name_H-M   'P 1'
#
loop_
_entity.id
_entity.type
_entity.pdbx_description
1 polymer ?
#
loop_
_entity_poly.entity_id
_entity_poly.type
_entity_poly.pdbx_seq_one_letter_code
_entity_poly.pdbx_strand_id
1 'polypeptide(L)'
;MSTLFPLRTIYIPNNRTSPEIKIIVCWYKGKNEKAKFLAEEILLPISLVLESVVTSVYWPLRIFFTHLIFQKNPNYAHKSRNEYLPLHIDMCLHLFPFIGMLVNFYYFKKDKFVIKNNTVVLSVCYVFGLAYILWLKFLIPEGGKYPYPFLDIEEPYKTLIMLAVTNIGFAFLKVFQWLKKDTPVSKTVKDKKEL
;
A
#
# COMPACT_ATOMS: atom_id res chain seq x y z
N MET A 1 -18.93 24.68 26.97
CA MET A 1 -19.40 24.72 25.56
C MET A 1 -19.25 23.33 24.99
N SER A 2 -20.33 22.56 25.03
CA SER A 2 -20.35 21.11 24.82
C SER A 2 -21.69 20.75 24.20
N THR A 3 -21.72 20.53 22.88
CA THR A 3 -22.86 19.93 22.19
C THR A 3 -22.34 19.17 20.96
N LEU A 4 -22.06 17.87 21.14
CA LEU A 4 -21.97 16.93 20.02
C LEU A 4 -23.13 15.96 20.14
N PHE A 5 -23.94 15.95 19.09
CA PHE A 5 -25.18 15.22 18.91
C PHE A 5 -24.99 13.70 19.13
N PRO A 6 -25.88 13.01 19.85
CA PRO A 6 -25.91 11.56 19.83
C PRO A 6 -26.42 11.09 18.45
N LEU A 7 -25.62 10.30 17.75
CA LEU A 7 -26.05 9.54 16.57
C LEU A 7 -27.21 8.63 17.00
N ARG A 8 -28.42 9.00 16.59
CA ARG A 8 -29.63 8.23 16.79
C ARG A 8 -29.57 7.00 15.88
N THR A 9 -29.14 5.86 16.43
CA THR A 9 -29.27 4.57 15.75
C THR A 9 -30.75 4.32 15.51
N ILE A 10 -31.20 4.41 14.25
CA ILE A 10 -32.56 4.05 13.88
C ILE A 10 -32.70 2.54 14.06
N TYR A 11 -33.32 2.12 15.15
CA TYR A 11 -33.72 0.73 15.38
C TYR A 11 -34.93 0.44 14.49
N ILE A 12 -34.73 -0.26 13.38
CA ILE A 12 -35.82 -0.78 12.56
C ILE A 12 -36.25 -2.13 13.17
N PRO A 13 -37.47 -2.24 13.72
CA PRO A 13 -37.94 -3.48 14.35
C PRO A 13 -38.03 -4.62 13.31
N ASN A 14 -37.41 -5.76 13.63
CA ASN A 14 -37.18 -6.93 12.78
C ASN A 14 -38.46 -7.70 12.34
N ASN A 15 -39.65 -7.23 12.70
CA ASN A 15 -40.89 -8.02 12.60
C ASN A 15 -41.86 -7.62 11.48
N ARG A 16 -41.48 -6.69 10.58
CA ARG A 16 -42.35 -6.25 9.45
C ARG A 16 -41.67 -6.07 8.09
N THR A 17 -40.42 -6.48 7.91
CA THR A 17 -39.79 -6.40 6.58
C THR A 17 -40.25 -7.59 5.73
N SER A 18 -40.86 -7.32 4.58
CA SER A 18 -41.24 -8.35 3.61
C SER A 18 -40.02 -9.23 3.24
N PRO A 19 -40.22 -10.50 2.85
CA PRO A 19 -39.14 -11.41 2.48
C PRO A 19 -38.17 -10.80 1.45
N GLU A 20 -38.69 -10.01 0.52
CA GLU A 20 -37.92 -9.31 -0.52
C GLU A 20 -36.93 -8.29 0.06
N ILE A 21 -37.35 -7.50 1.07
CA ILE A 21 -36.47 -6.54 1.74
C ILE A 21 -35.33 -7.27 2.47
N LYS A 22 -35.61 -8.43 3.10
CA LYS A 22 -34.59 -9.23 3.77
C LYS A 22 -33.54 -9.76 2.78
N ILE A 23 -33.97 -10.20 1.59
CA ILE A 23 -33.06 -10.67 0.53
C ILE A 23 -32.15 -9.53 0.06
N ILE A 24 -32.71 -8.34 -0.21
CA ILE A 24 -31.94 -7.17 -0.66
C ILE A 24 -30.93 -6.73 0.42
N VAL A 25 -31.34 -6.67 1.68
CA VAL A 25 -30.46 -6.31 2.80
C VAL A 25 -29.34 -7.34 2.99
N CYS A 26 -29.65 -8.64 2.95
CA CYS A 26 -28.65 -9.70 3.04
C CYS A 26 -27.67 -9.68 1.85
N TRP A 27 -28.16 -9.46 0.64
CA TRP A 27 -27.33 -9.34 -0.56
C TRP A 27 -26.41 -8.13 -0.49
N TYR A 28 -26.94 -6.96 -0.13
CA TYR A 28 -26.16 -5.72 0.05
C TYR A 28 -25.11 -5.87 1.15
N LYS A 29 -25.51 -6.43 2.30
CA LYS A 29 -24.59 -6.73 3.40
C LYS A 29 -23.50 -7.70 2.97
N GLY A 30 -23.85 -8.79 2.28
CA GLY A 30 -22.88 -9.77 1.77
C GLY A 30 -21.90 -9.18 0.75
N LYS A 31 -22.37 -8.30 -0.14
CA LYS A 31 -21.51 -7.57 -1.10
C LYS A 31 -20.54 -6.64 -0.37
N ASN A 32 -21.01 -5.91 0.64
CA ASN A 32 -20.17 -5.02 1.44
C ASN A 32 -19.12 -5.78 2.27
N GLU A 33 -19.45 -6.95 2.82
CA GLU A 33 -18.48 -7.77 3.54
C GLU A 33 -17.37 -8.29 2.61
N LYS A 34 -17.70 -8.70 1.39
CA LYS A 34 -16.69 -9.12 0.38
C LYS A 34 -15.79 -7.94 -0.03
N ALA A 35 -16.38 -6.77 -0.29
CA ALA A 35 -15.63 -5.57 -0.66
C ALA A 35 -14.71 -5.13 0.47
N LYS A 36 -15.21 -5.13 1.72
CA LYS A 36 -14.42 -4.84 2.91
C LYS A 36 -13.27 -5.81 3.09
N PHE A 37 -13.53 -7.12 2.93
CA PHE A 37 -12.48 -8.13 2.99
C PHE A 37 -11.41 -7.89 1.92
N LEU A 38 -11.82 -7.69 0.67
CA LEU A 38 -10.88 -7.40 -0.42
C LEU A 38 -10.03 -6.15 -0.12
N ALA A 39 -10.66 -5.07 0.34
CA ALA A 39 -9.96 -3.83 0.67
C ALA A 39 -9.00 -3.99 1.86
N GLU A 40 -9.48 -4.53 2.98
CA GLU A 40 -8.73 -4.55 4.25
C GLU A 40 -7.76 -5.73 4.39
N GLU A 41 -8.01 -6.84 3.71
CA GLU A 41 -7.22 -8.07 3.87
C GLU A 41 -6.32 -8.37 2.68
N ILE A 42 -6.67 -7.92 1.48
CA ILE A 42 -5.89 -8.19 0.27
C ILE A 42 -5.19 -6.93 -0.21
N LEU A 43 -5.96 -5.88 -0.54
CA LEU A 43 -5.39 -4.67 -1.14
C LEU A 43 -4.55 -3.87 -0.14
N LEU A 44 -5.05 -3.63 1.08
CA LEU A 44 -4.33 -2.85 2.07
C LEU A 44 -2.92 -3.37 2.41
N PRO A 45 -2.67 -4.66 2.69
CA PRO A 45 -1.31 -5.12 2.96
C PRO A 45 -0.41 -5.04 1.73
N ILE A 46 -0.93 -5.26 0.52
CA ILE A 46 -0.17 -5.10 -0.74
C ILE A 46 0.20 -3.62 -0.94
N SER A 47 -0.79 -2.71 -0.88
CA SER A 47 -0.57 -1.26 -1.00
C SER A 47 0.40 -0.76 0.06
N LEU A 48 0.28 -1.21 1.31
CA LEU A 48 1.20 -0.80 2.37
C LEU A 48 2.65 -1.23 2.07
N VAL A 49 2.87 -2.42 1.49
CA VAL A 49 4.20 -2.85 1.05
C VAL A 49 4.70 -2.00 -0.12
N LEU A 50 3.90 -1.83 -1.18
CA LEU A 50 4.28 -1.06 -2.37
C LEU A 50 4.62 0.40 -2.04
N GLU A 51 3.79 1.07 -1.24
CA GLU A 51 4.05 2.45 -0.82
C GLU A 51 5.25 2.56 0.13
N SER A 52 5.51 1.51 0.93
CA SER A 52 6.74 1.44 1.74
C SER A 52 7.98 1.36 0.85
N VAL A 53 7.94 0.58 -0.25
CA VAL A 53 9.04 0.53 -1.23
C VAL A 53 9.28 1.91 -1.83
N VAL A 54 8.24 2.55 -2.36
CA VAL A 54 8.34 3.88 -2.98
C VAL A 54 8.95 4.89 -2.01
N THR A 55 8.41 4.97 -0.80
CA THR A 55 8.85 5.94 0.22
C THR A 55 10.29 5.66 0.69
N SER A 56 10.61 4.39 0.97
CA SER A 56 11.92 3.99 1.53
C SER A 56 13.06 4.02 0.51
N VAL A 57 12.76 3.90 -0.78
CA VAL A 57 13.76 4.12 -1.83
C VAL A 57 13.91 5.61 -2.08
N TYR A 58 12.81 6.33 -2.29
CA TYR A 58 12.85 7.71 -2.74
C TYR A 58 13.49 8.68 -1.74
N TRP A 59 13.05 8.67 -0.48
CA TRP A 59 13.48 9.70 0.48
C TRP A 59 14.96 9.60 0.88
N PRO A 60 15.52 8.41 1.15
CA PRO A 60 16.96 8.30 1.39
C PRO A 60 17.79 8.75 0.20
N LEU A 61 17.35 8.43 -1.03
CA LEU A 61 18.02 8.92 -2.23
C LEU A 61 17.91 10.44 -2.36
N ARG A 62 16.74 11.03 -2.08
CA ARG A 62 16.55 12.48 -2.13
C ARG A 62 17.38 13.23 -1.09
N ILE A 63 17.58 12.66 0.09
CA ILE A 63 18.30 13.33 1.18
C ILE A 63 19.82 13.11 1.07
N PHE A 64 20.25 11.90 0.75
CA PHE A 64 21.67 11.51 0.82
C PHE A 64 22.33 11.26 -0.55
N PHE A 65 21.55 10.89 -1.58
CA PHE A 65 22.09 10.43 -2.87
C PHE A 65 21.35 11.06 -4.06
N THR A 66 21.21 12.39 -4.08
CA THR A 66 20.42 13.12 -5.09
C THR A 66 20.88 12.87 -6.53
N HIS A 67 22.18 12.60 -6.72
CA HIS A 67 22.76 12.22 -8.01
C HIS A 67 22.19 10.90 -8.59
N LEU A 68 21.55 10.07 -7.76
CA LEU A 68 20.84 8.85 -8.15
C LEU A 68 19.34 9.08 -8.47
N ILE A 69 18.88 10.33 -8.50
CA ILE A 69 17.51 10.68 -8.95
C ILE A 69 17.58 11.66 -10.12
N PHE A 70 18.51 12.62 -10.07
CA PHE A 70 18.63 13.66 -11.08
C PHE A 70 19.76 13.34 -12.07
N GLN A 71 19.39 12.77 -13.22
CA GLN A 71 20.32 12.64 -14.35
C GLN A 71 20.21 13.87 -15.27
N LYS A 72 21.37 14.47 -15.57
CA LYS A 72 21.49 15.43 -16.67
C LYS A 72 21.39 14.65 -17.98
N ASN A 73 20.30 14.81 -18.72
CA ASN A 73 20.20 14.23 -20.06
C ASN A 73 20.65 15.26 -21.11
N PRO A 74 21.77 15.02 -21.82
CA PRO A 74 22.29 15.96 -22.82
C PRO A 74 21.35 16.14 -24.03
N ASN A 75 20.49 15.16 -24.35
CA ASN A 75 19.50 15.26 -25.43
C ASN A 75 18.28 16.09 -25.05
N TYR A 76 18.11 16.41 -23.76
CA TYR A 76 17.07 17.32 -23.25
C TYR A 76 17.70 18.57 -22.62
N ALA A 77 18.95 18.91 -22.95
CA ALA A 77 19.73 19.98 -22.34
C ALA A 77 19.06 21.36 -22.30
N HIS A 78 18.01 21.59 -23.10
CA HIS A 78 17.25 22.84 -23.10
C HIS A 78 16.11 22.90 -22.07
N LYS A 79 15.71 21.76 -21.50
CA LYS A 79 14.83 21.68 -20.33
C LYS A 79 15.61 20.98 -19.24
N SER A 80 16.15 21.77 -18.33
CA SER A 80 16.72 21.27 -17.09
C SER A 80 15.69 20.33 -16.43
N ARG A 81 15.90 19.01 -16.55
CA ARG A 81 15.29 18.01 -15.66
C ARG A 81 15.88 18.10 -14.24
N ASN A 82 16.63 19.18 -13.98
CA ASN A 82 17.26 19.60 -12.75
C ASN A 82 16.34 20.49 -11.91
N GLU A 83 15.11 20.75 -12.36
CA GLU A 83 14.10 21.36 -11.50
C GLU A 83 13.60 20.29 -10.54
N TYR A 84 14.12 20.32 -9.32
CA TYR A 84 13.55 19.60 -8.20
C TYR A 84 12.03 19.76 -8.25
N LEU A 85 11.30 18.64 -8.23
CA LEU A 85 9.84 18.68 -8.09
C LEU A 85 9.51 19.59 -6.90
N PRO A 86 8.55 20.53 -7.05
CA PRO A 86 8.09 21.33 -5.93
C PRO A 86 7.78 20.41 -4.75
N LEU A 87 8.29 20.74 -3.56
CA LEU A 87 8.27 19.84 -2.39
C LEU A 87 6.87 19.24 -2.14
N HIS A 88 5.82 20.02 -2.32
CA HIS A 88 4.44 19.58 -2.16
C HIS A 88 4.04 18.47 -3.16
N ILE A 89 4.38 18.61 -4.44
CA ILE A 89 4.14 17.56 -5.46
C ILE A 89 4.91 16.30 -5.07
N ASP A 90 6.15 16.48 -4.64
CA ASP A 90 7.02 15.39 -4.30
C ASP A 90 6.53 14.60 -3.08
N MET A 91 6.05 15.29 -2.04
CA MET A 91 5.38 14.68 -0.90
C MET A 91 4.09 13.95 -1.31
N CYS A 92 3.29 14.51 -2.21
CA CYS A 92 2.08 13.88 -2.72
C CYS A 92 2.35 12.58 -3.47
N LEU A 93 3.49 12.47 -4.15
CA LEU A 93 3.86 11.28 -4.91
C LEU A 93 4.56 10.22 -4.05
N HIS A 94 5.39 10.63 -3.09
CA HIS A 94 6.34 9.71 -2.44
C HIS A 94 6.21 9.61 -0.92
N LEU A 95 5.35 10.39 -0.26
CA LEU A 95 5.19 10.35 1.21
C LEU A 95 3.73 10.17 1.64
N PHE A 96 2.84 11.02 1.13
CA PHE A 96 1.44 11.01 1.55
C PHE A 96 0.69 9.71 1.23
N PRO A 97 0.95 9.01 0.11
CA PRO A 97 0.35 7.69 -0.12
C PRO A 97 0.68 6.69 0.99
N PHE A 98 1.95 6.63 1.41
CA PHE A 98 2.40 5.79 2.51
C PHE A 98 1.79 6.19 3.86
N ILE A 99 1.77 7.49 4.19
CA ILE A 99 1.09 7.97 5.40
C ILE A 99 -0.40 7.61 5.37
N GLY A 100 -1.06 7.77 4.22
CA GLY A 100 -2.46 7.38 4.04
C GLY A 100 -2.69 5.90 4.32
N MET A 101 -1.80 5.02 3.82
CA MET A 101 -1.86 3.59 4.11
C MET A 101 -1.60 3.26 5.58
N LEU A 102 -0.67 3.97 6.24
CA LEU A 102 -0.44 3.83 7.68
C LEU A 102 -1.64 4.27 8.50
N VAL A 103 -2.26 5.40 8.17
CA VAL A 103 -3.47 5.88 8.83
C VAL A 103 -4.60 4.86 8.66
N ASN A 104 -4.77 4.33 7.44
CA ASN A 104 -5.76 3.31 7.16
C ASN A 104 -5.53 2.03 7.98
N PHE A 105 -4.28 1.59 8.07
CA PHE A 105 -3.94 0.40 8.84
C PHE A 105 -4.07 0.59 10.37
N TYR A 106 -3.62 1.72 10.92
CA TYR A 106 -3.62 1.91 12.38
C TYR A 106 -4.96 2.38 12.93
N TYR A 107 -5.66 3.29 12.24
CA TYR A 107 -6.89 3.92 12.75
C TYR A 107 -8.18 3.31 12.21
N PHE A 108 -8.25 3.00 10.91
CA PHE A 108 -9.51 2.53 10.31
C PHE A 108 -9.65 1.00 10.39
N LYS A 109 -8.58 0.26 10.10
CA LYS A 109 -8.58 -1.19 10.28
C LYS A 109 -8.54 -1.53 11.77
N LYS A 110 -9.55 -2.24 12.26
CA LYS A 110 -9.68 -2.55 13.70
C LYS A 110 -8.61 -3.54 14.16
N ASP A 111 -8.51 -4.68 13.49
CA ASP A 111 -7.65 -5.78 13.89
C ASP A 111 -6.42 -5.91 12.99
N LYS A 112 -5.47 -6.77 13.36
CA LYS A 112 -4.40 -7.19 12.45
C LYS A 112 -4.99 -7.92 11.23
N PHE A 113 -4.20 -8.00 10.17
CA PHE A 113 -4.57 -8.80 9.00
C PHE A 113 -4.82 -10.25 9.40
N VAL A 114 -5.93 -10.79 8.89
CA VAL A 114 -6.34 -12.18 9.03
C VAL A 114 -5.50 -13.07 8.11
N ILE A 115 -5.05 -12.54 6.96
CA ILE A 115 -4.17 -13.27 6.04
C ILE A 115 -2.82 -13.53 6.72
N LYS A 116 -2.68 -14.72 7.30
CA LYS A 116 -1.42 -15.25 7.84
C LYS A 116 -0.46 -15.69 6.74
N ASN A 117 -0.96 -15.93 5.52
CA ASN A 117 -0.16 -16.39 4.40
C ASN A 117 0.67 -15.23 3.80
N ASN A 118 1.76 -14.94 4.50
CA ASN A 118 2.78 -13.96 4.14
C ASN A 118 3.35 -14.18 2.74
N THR A 119 3.46 -15.44 2.32
CA THR A 119 3.97 -15.83 1.01
C THR A 119 3.11 -15.26 -0.10
N VAL A 120 1.78 -15.33 0.01
CA VAL A 120 0.88 -14.80 -1.03
C VAL A 120 1.06 -13.30 -1.21
N VAL A 121 1.07 -12.53 -0.11
CA VAL A 121 1.26 -11.07 -0.17
C VAL A 121 2.63 -10.74 -0.81
N LEU A 122 3.69 -11.40 -0.35
CA LEU A 122 5.04 -11.17 -0.86
C LEU A 122 5.17 -11.55 -2.35
N SER A 123 4.61 -12.70 -2.76
CA SER A 123 4.60 -13.15 -4.16
C SER A 123 3.88 -12.16 -5.06
N VAL A 124 2.72 -11.63 -4.64
CA VAL A 124 2.01 -10.60 -5.42
C VAL A 124 2.85 -9.33 -5.54
N CYS A 125 3.53 -8.91 -4.47
CA CYS A 125 4.43 -7.75 -4.52
C CYS A 125 5.61 -7.98 -5.49
N TYR A 126 6.19 -9.18 -5.52
CA TYR A 126 7.22 -9.52 -6.50
C TYR A 126 6.70 -9.47 -7.93
N VAL A 127 5.49 -9.98 -8.18
CA VAL A 127 4.87 -9.90 -9.51
C VAL A 127 4.74 -8.44 -9.95
N PHE A 128 4.30 -7.54 -9.07
CA PHE A 128 4.24 -6.11 -9.37
C PHE A 128 5.63 -5.50 -9.63
N GLY A 129 6.65 -5.85 -8.84
CA GLY A 129 8.01 -5.37 -9.05
C GLY A 129 8.60 -5.83 -10.40
N LEU A 130 8.39 -7.09 -10.77
CA LEU A 130 8.82 -7.62 -12.06
C LEU A 130 8.03 -7.02 -13.22
N ALA A 131 6.72 -6.88 -13.07
CA ALA A 131 5.87 -6.21 -14.05
C ALA A 131 6.31 -4.77 -14.27
N TYR A 132 6.76 -4.07 -13.23
CA TYR A 132 7.32 -2.73 -13.35
C TYR A 132 8.63 -2.71 -14.17
N ILE A 133 9.55 -3.66 -13.95
CA ILE A 133 10.77 -3.76 -14.78
C ILE A 133 10.40 -3.97 -16.25
N LEU A 134 9.46 -4.88 -16.53
CA LEU A 134 8.99 -5.15 -17.90
C LEU A 134 8.33 -3.92 -18.52
N TRP A 135 7.51 -3.20 -17.74
CA TRP A 135 6.88 -1.97 -18.20
C TRP A 135 7.91 -0.89 -18.52
N LEU A 136 8.94 -0.72 -17.68
CA LEU A 136 10.02 0.21 -17.99
C LEU A 136 10.79 -0.16 -19.27
N LYS A 137 11.04 -1.46 -19.51
CA LYS A 137 11.66 -1.94 -20.77
C LYS A 137 10.79 -1.62 -21.99
N PHE A 138 9.48 -1.64 -21.84
CA PHE A 138 8.54 -1.25 -22.90
C PHE A 138 8.51 0.27 -23.14
N LEU A 139 8.56 1.07 -22.07
CA LEU A 139 8.47 2.53 -22.17
C LEU A 139 9.78 3.21 -22.62
N ILE A 140 10.93 2.64 -22.27
CA ILE A 140 12.23 3.26 -22.49
C ILE A 140 12.82 2.69 -23.79
N PRO A 141 13.01 3.52 -24.83
CA PRO A 141 13.60 3.06 -26.08
C PRO A 141 15.06 2.65 -25.90
N GLU A 142 15.61 1.91 -26.87
CA GLU A 142 17.03 1.55 -26.88
C GLU A 142 17.93 2.80 -26.76
N GLY A 143 18.92 2.74 -25.87
CA GLY A 143 19.78 3.88 -25.54
C GLY A 143 19.16 4.91 -24.58
N GLY A 144 17.89 4.73 -24.19
CA GLY A 144 17.24 5.52 -23.15
C GLY A 144 17.82 5.26 -21.75
N LYS A 145 17.55 6.18 -20.82
CA LYS A 145 17.96 6.08 -19.40
C LYS A 145 16.76 5.89 -18.50
N TYR A 146 16.90 5.00 -17.51
CA TYR A 146 15.88 4.80 -16.49
C TYR A 146 15.72 6.04 -15.61
N PRO A 147 14.53 6.26 -15.00
CA PRO A 147 14.33 7.36 -14.05
C PRO A 147 15.34 7.35 -12.89
N TYR A 148 15.82 6.16 -12.54
CA TYR A 148 16.80 5.94 -11.49
C TYR A 148 18.07 5.30 -12.10
N PRO A 149 19.27 5.90 -11.94
CA PRO A 149 20.52 5.40 -12.52
C PRO A 149 20.90 4.00 -12.00
N PHE A 150 20.52 3.66 -10.77
CA PHE A 150 20.77 2.32 -10.22
C PHE A 150 19.94 1.24 -10.92
N LEU A 151 19.00 1.60 -11.81
CA LEU A 151 18.31 0.69 -12.72
C LEU A 151 18.94 0.64 -14.12
N ASP A 152 19.88 1.53 -14.45
CA ASP A 152 20.69 1.51 -15.68
C ASP A 152 21.83 0.48 -15.56
N ILE A 153 21.54 -0.70 -15.00
CA ILE A 153 22.48 -1.80 -14.85
C ILE A 153 21.96 -3.04 -15.58
N GLU A 154 22.88 -3.93 -15.95
CA GLU A 154 22.56 -5.18 -16.64
C GLU A 154 21.81 -6.14 -15.70
N GLU A 155 21.01 -7.04 -16.30
CA GLU A 155 20.46 -8.17 -15.57
C GLU A 155 21.61 -9.12 -15.16
N PRO A 156 21.53 -9.81 -14.01
CA PRO A 156 20.38 -9.94 -13.12
C PRO A 156 20.29 -8.87 -12.01
N TYR A 157 21.25 -7.94 -11.93
CA TYR A 157 21.37 -7.02 -10.80
C TYR A 157 20.14 -6.12 -10.63
N LYS A 158 19.54 -5.67 -11.74
CA LYS A 158 18.30 -4.89 -11.73
C LYS A 158 17.15 -5.65 -11.06
N THR A 159 16.96 -6.90 -11.45
CA THR A 159 15.99 -7.79 -10.83
C THR A 159 16.30 -8.02 -9.35
N LEU A 160 17.57 -8.24 -8.99
CA LEU A 160 17.98 -8.41 -7.59
C LEU A 160 17.69 -7.16 -6.74
N ILE A 161 17.93 -5.96 -7.25
CA ILE A 161 17.58 -4.70 -6.58
C ILE A 161 16.07 -4.65 -6.33
N MET A 162 15.25 -4.96 -7.34
CA MET A 162 13.79 -4.93 -7.21
C MET A 162 13.28 -5.91 -6.14
N LEU A 163 13.83 -7.13 -6.11
CA LEU A 163 13.50 -8.11 -5.08
C LEU A 163 13.96 -7.64 -3.69
N ALA A 164 15.17 -7.07 -3.59
CA ALA A 164 15.71 -6.57 -2.33
C ALA A 164 14.85 -5.43 -1.75
N VAL A 165 14.51 -4.41 -2.53
CA VAL A 165 13.67 -3.31 -2.06
C VAL A 165 12.26 -3.79 -1.71
N THR A 166 11.72 -4.77 -2.45
CA THR A 166 10.42 -5.40 -2.12
C THR A 166 10.47 -6.11 -0.76
N ASN A 167 11.57 -6.81 -0.45
CA ASN A 167 11.76 -7.41 0.88
C ASN A 167 11.84 -6.36 1.99
N ILE A 168 12.48 -5.22 1.74
CA ILE A 168 12.50 -4.09 2.69
C ILE A 168 11.08 -3.59 2.93
N GLY A 169 10.30 -3.33 1.88
CA GLY A 169 8.88 -2.95 2.00
C GLY A 169 8.04 -3.98 2.75
N PHE A 170 8.29 -5.27 2.52
CA PHE A 170 7.63 -6.35 3.25
C PHE A 170 8.04 -6.40 4.73
N ALA A 171 9.30 -6.12 5.05
CA ALA A 171 9.76 -6.00 6.43
C ALA A 171 9.04 -4.86 7.16
N PHE A 172 8.79 -3.72 6.50
CA PHE A 172 7.94 -2.65 7.06
C PHE A 172 6.55 -3.15 7.43
N LEU A 173 5.87 -3.90 6.55
CA LEU A 173 4.57 -4.52 6.86
C LEU A 173 4.66 -5.39 8.13
N LYS A 174 5.72 -6.18 8.28
CA LYS A 174 5.94 -7.04 9.47
C LYS A 174 6.12 -6.23 10.74
N VAL A 175 6.92 -5.17 10.67
CA VAL A 175 7.13 -4.23 11.80
C VAL A 175 5.80 -3.58 12.19
N PHE A 176 5.01 -3.11 11.23
CA PHE A 176 3.71 -2.48 11.53
C PHE A 176 2.70 -3.48 12.12
N GLN A 177 2.65 -4.70 11.60
CA GLN A 177 1.84 -5.77 12.17
C GLN A 177 2.27 -6.13 13.60
N TRP A 178 3.56 -6.11 13.88
CA TRP A 178 4.09 -6.34 15.23
C TRP A 178 3.70 -5.22 16.19
N LEU A 179 3.84 -3.95 15.77
CA LEU A 179 3.50 -2.77 16.58
C LEU A 179 2.00 -2.61 16.87
N LYS A 180 1.12 -3.00 15.93
CA LYS A 180 -0.33 -2.93 16.16
C LYS A 180 -0.74 -3.88 17.28
N LYS A 181 -1.62 -3.43 18.18
CA LYS A 181 -2.23 -4.27 19.22
C LYS A 181 -3.58 -4.80 18.73
N ASP A 182 -3.89 -6.06 19.04
CA ASP A 182 -5.20 -6.65 18.74
C ASP A 182 -6.27 -6.06 19.67
N THR A 183 -7.47 -5.81 19.12
CA THR A 183 -8.64 -5.39 19.89
C THR A 183 -9.05 -6.50 20.86
N PRO A 184 -9.59 -6.20 22.06
CA PRO A 184 -9.95 -7.22 23.06
C PRO A 184 -10.87 -8.31 22.51
N VAL A 185 -11.81 -7.94 21.64
CA VAL A 185 -12.75 -8.86 20.98
C VAL A 185 -12.02 -9.91 20.12
N SER A 186 -10.99 -9.49 19.39
CA SER A 186 -10.19 -10.38 18.54
C SER A 186 -9.34 -11.35 19.35
N LYS A 187 -8.83 -10.91 20.51
CA LYS A 187 -8.11 -11.77 21.45
C LYS A 187 -8.99 -12.91 21.95
N THR A 188 -10.21 -12.62 22.40
CA THR A 188 -11.14 -13.64 22.91
C THR A 188 -11.52 -14.69 21.86
N VAL A 189 -11.59 -14.31 20.58
CA VAL A 189 -11.86 -15.26 19.48
C VAL A 189 -10.65 -16.15 19.17
N LYS A 190 -9.44 -15.61 19.28
CA LYS A 190 -8.20 -16.41 19.14
C LYS A 190 -8.06 -17.43 20.27
N ASP A 191 -8.24 -17.00 21.52
CA ASP A 191 -8.11 -17.86 22.70
C ASP A 191 -9.10 -19.03 22.67
N LYS A 192 -10.29 -18.84 22.08
CA LYS A 192 -11.29 -19.91 21.90
C LYS A 192 -11.02 -20.88 20.76
N LYS A 193 -10.15 -20.54 19.80
CA LYS A 193 -9.78 -21.43 18.68
C LYS A 193 -8.54 -22.28 18.98
N GLU A 194 -7.84 -21.97 20.06
CA GLU A 194 -6.64 -22.69 20.52
C GLU A 194 -6.93 -23.66 21.68
N LEU A 195 -8.20 -23.77 22.10
CA LEU A 195 -8.76 -24.78 23.01
C LEU A 195 -9.53 -25.83 22.22
#